data_AF-A0A2S6AW12-F1
#
_entry.id   AF-A0A2S6AW12-F1
#
_cell.length_a   1.000
_cell.length_b   1.000
_cell.length_c   1.000
_cell.angle_alpha   90.00
_cell.angle_beta   90.00
_cell.angle_gamma   90.00
#
_symmetry.space_group_name_H-M   'P 1'
#
loop_
_entity.id
_entity.type
_entity.pdbx_description
1 polymer ?
#
loop_
_entity_poly.entity_id
_entity_poly.type
_entity_poly.pdbx_seq_one_letter_code
_entity_poly.pdbx_strand_id
1 'polypeptide(L)'
;MLLAVGCIWPRDHAPRPDRLYRPNRPGSRSPAVRWPTEWSCAQPDRPFTLTEAHTWMRLHRDHDCPRKRTAFAALVAAGRIHPDSTRRNTIWSENND
;
A
#
# COMPACT_ATOMS: atom_id res chain seq x y z
N MET A 1 -10.04 19.66 34.49
CA MET A 1 -10.36 18.26 34.15
C MET A 1 -10.09 18.07 32.66
N LEU A 2 -8.96 17.45 32.30
CA LEU A 2 -8.53 17.24 30.92
C LEU A 2 -9.04 15.88 30.44
N LEU A 3 -9.91 15.86 29.44
CA LEU A 3 -10.36 14.63 28.78
C LEU A 3 -9.48 14.40 27.55
N ALA A 4 -8.55 13.46 27.64
CA ALA A 4 -7.85 12.97 26.47
C ALA A 4 -8.77 11.96 25.75
N VAL A 5 -9.36 12.38 24.63
CA VAL A 5 -10.08 11.46 23.73
C VAL A 5 -9.03 10.74 22.90
N GLY A 6 -8.66 9.53 23.32
CA GLY A 6 -7.75 8.68 22.56
C GLY A 6 -8.41 8.23 21.25
N CYS A 7 -7.75 8.46 20.12
CA CYS A 7 -8.19 7.90 18.84
C CYS A 7 -7.96 6.38 18.86
N ILE A 8 -9.05 5.61 18.97
CA ILE A 8 -9.01 4.17 18.73
C ILE A 8 -8.86 3.94 17.23
N TRP A 9 -7.69 3.46 16.80
CA TRP A 9 -7.47 3.10 15.41
C TRP A 9 -7.92 1.65 15.21
N PRO A 10 -8.90 1.36 14.35
CA PRO A 10 -9.28 -0.02 14.07
C PRO A 10 -8.07 -0.73 13.49
N ARG A 11 -7.58 -1.75 14.20
CA ARG A 11 -6.70 -2.73 13.61
C ARG A 11 -7.58 -3.66 12.81
N ASP A 12 -7.61 -3.46 11.49
CA ASP A 12 -8.13 -4.46 10.57
C ASP A 12 -7.20 -5.68 10.65
N HIS A 13 -7.51 -6.58 11.58
CA HIS A 13 -7.04 -7.95 11.49
C HIS A 13 -7.82 -8.59 10.36
N ALA A 14 -7.33 -8.45 9.12
CA ALA A 14 -7.77 -9.33 8.05
C ALA A 14 -7.55 -10.77 8.55
N PRO A 15 -8.59 -11.62 8.59
CA PRO A 15 -8.40 -13.03 8.84
C PRO A 15 -7.45 -13.53 7.75
N ARG A 16 -6.31 -14.11 8.14
CA ARG A 16 -5.54 -14.94 7.21
C ARG A 16 -6.52 -16.02 6.74
N PRO A 17 -6.84 -16.13 5.43
CA PRO A 17 -7.59 -17.29 4.99
C PRO A 17 -6.71 -18.50 5.29
N ASP A 18 -7.29 -19.37 6.12
CA ASP A 18 -6.79 -20.69 6.40
C ASP A 18 -6.35 -21.35 5.09
N ARG A 19 -5.12 -21.87 5.12
CA ARG A 19 -4.45 -22.47 3.98
C ARG A 19 -5.06 -23.85 3.79
N LEU A 20 -6.32 -23.88 3.34
CA LEU A 20 -6.97 -25.10 2.91
C LEU A 20 -6.21 -25.61 1.68
N TYR A 21 -5.46 -26.68 1.94
CA TYR A 21 -4.87 -27.64 1.03
C TYR A 21 -5.49 -27.59 -0.37
N ARG A 22 -4.75 -27.03 -1.34
CA ARG A 22 -5.14 -27.08 -2.75
C ARG A 22 -4.46 -28.29 -3.39
N PRO A 23 -5.21 -29.28 -3.90
CA PRO A 23 -4.60 -30.34 -4.68
C PRO A 23 -4.09 -29.74 -6.00
N ASN A 24 -2.93 -30.23 -6.41
CA ASN A 24 -2.18 -29.78 -7.57
C ASN A 24 -2.99 -30.05 -8.85
N ARG A 25 -3.62 -29.03 -9.44
CA ARG A 25 -4.26 -29.11 -10.77
C ARG A 25 -3.30 -28.54 -11.81
N PRO A 26 -2.83 -29.34 -12.78
CA PRO A 26 -2.03 -28.81 -13.88
C PRO A 26 -2.94 -28.09 -14.87
N GLY A 27 -2.62 -26.82 -15.13
CA GLY A 27 -3.12 -26.11 -16.32
C GLY A 27 -4.49 -25.46 -16.21
N SER A 28 -4.66 -24.48 -15.32
CA SER A 28 -5.64 -23.41 -15.57
C SER A 28 -4.88 -22.13 -15.85
N ARG A 29 -4.82 -21.72 -17.12
CA ARG A 29 -4.40 -20.38 -17.51
C ARG A 29 -5.50 -19.45 -16.98
N SER A 30 -5.33 -18.99 -15.73
CA SER A 30 -6.33 -18.17 -15.06
C SER A 30 -6.62 -16.97 -15.96
N PRO A 31 -7.88 -16.69 -16.32
CA PRO A 31 -8.20 -15.44 -16.99
C PRO A 31 -7.66 -14.33 -16.10
N ALA A 32 -6.85 -13.44 -16.68
CA ALA A 32 -6.29 -12.31 -15.97
C ALA A 32 -7.47 -11.52 -15.38
N VAL A 33 -7.71 -11.70 -14.08
CA VAL A 33 -8.73 -10.96 -13.37
C VAL A 33 -8.38 -9.49 -13.60
N ARG A 34 -9.22 -8.79 -14.37
CA ARG A 34 -9.15 -7.34 -14.47
C ARG A 34 -9.62 -6.78 -13.14
N TRP A 35 -8.73 -6.83 -12.16
CA TRP A 35 -8.88 -6.04 -10.96
C TRP A 35 -9.04 -4.60 -11.40
N PRO A 36 -10.01 -3.86 -10.85
CA PRO A 36 -10.01 -2.41 -10.95
C PRO A 36 -8.59 -1.90 -10.72
N THR A 37 -8.11 -1.02 -11.62
CA THR A 37 -6.73 -0.49 -11.58
C THR A 37 -6.36 0.04 -10.19
N GLU A 38 -7.37 0.39 -9.40
CA GLU A 38 -7.28 0.84 -8.01
C GLU A 38 -6.84 -0.15 -6.95
N TRP A 39 -6.88 -1.45 -7.22
CA TRP A 39 -6.29 -2.44 -6.32
C TRP A 39 -4.96 -2.99 -6.85
N SER A 40 -4.53 -2.53 -8.04
CA SER A 40 -3.25 -2.95 -8.60
C SER A 40 -2.08 -2.24 -7.91
N CYS A 41 -1.09 -3.02 -7.49
CA CYS A 41 0.18 -2.49 -6.98
C CYS A 41 1.19 -2.18 -8.09
N ALA A 42 0.78 -2.29 -9.36
CA ALA A 42 1.63 -2.06 -10.51
C ALA A 42 2.14 -0.61 -10.53
N GLN A 43 3.40 -0.46 -10.95
CA GLN A 43 4.00 0.86 -11.13
C GLN A 43 3.22 1.64 -12.19
N PRO A 44 2.75 2.85 -11.88
CA PRO A 44 2.04 3.67 -12.86
C PRO A 44 3.01 4.22 -13.91
N ASP A 45 2.53 4.35 -15.15
CA ASP A 45 3.32 4.92 -16.26
C ASP A 45 3.54 6.43 -16.13
N ARG A 46 2.67 7.11 -15.37
CA ARG A 46 2.71 8.55 -15.16
C ARG A 46 2.65 8.92 -13.66
N PRO A 47 3.19 10.07 -13.27
CA PRO A 47 2.97 10.63 -11.94
C PRO A 47 1.48 10.89 -11.69
N PHE A 48 1.06 10.83 -10.43
CA PHE A 48 -0.31 11.13 -10.04
C PHE A 48 -0.54 12.62 -9.86
N THR A 49 -1.78 13.04 -10.12
CA THR A 49 -2.28 14.34 -9.64
C THR A 49 -2.36 14.34 -8.11
N LEU A 50 -2.49 15.53 -7.53
CA LEU A 50 -2.57 15.68 -6.07
C LEU A 50 -3.73 14.87 -5.45
N THR A 51 -4.90 14.93 -6.05
CA THR A 51 -6.11 14.24 -5.56
C THR A 51 -5.95 12.72 -5.68
N GLU A 52 -5.44 12.24 -6.81
CA GLU A 52 -5.14 10.81 -7.00
C GLU A 52 -4.13 10.33 -5.96
N ALA A 53 -3.07 11.11 -5.72
CA ALA A 53 -2.04 10.76 -4.75
C ALA A 53 -2.60 10.58 -3.33
N HIS A 54 -3.50 11.47 -2.90
CA HIS A 54 -4.20 11.30 -1.62
C HIS A 54 -5.06 10.03 -1.58
N THR A 55 -5.79 9.72 -2.65
CA THR A 55 -6.60 8.50 -2.75
C THR A 55 -5.72 7.25 -2.66
N TRP A 56 -4.61 7.20 -3.40
CA TRP A 56 -3.69 6.06 -3.38
C TRP A 56 -3.00 5.87 -2.03
N MET A 57 -2.61 6.95 -1.35
CA MET A 57 -2.06 6.87 0.01
C MET A 57 -3.08 6.30 1.01
N ARG A 58 -4.38 6.57 0.81
CA ARG A 58 -5.46 6.01 1.63
C ARG A 58 -5.69 4.53 1.34
N LEU A 59 -5.74 4.15 0.07
CA LEU A 59 -5.97 2.75 -0.36
C LEU A 59 -4.80 1.83 -0.01
N HIS A 60 -3.56 2.29 -0.17
CA HIS A 60 -2.34 1.52 0.10
C HIS A 60 -1.71 1.87 1.45
N ARG A 61 -2.54 2.17 2.46
CA ARG A 61 -2.08 2.56 3.81
C ARG A 61 -1.18 1.48 4.45
N ASP A 62 -1.55 0.20 4.32
CA ASP A 62 -1.00 -0.88 5.14
C ASP A 62 0.16 -1.67 4.51
N HIS A 63 0.50 -1.40 3.25
CA HIS A 63 1.65 -2.03 2.59
C HIS A 63 2.45 -1.01 1.78
N ASP A 64 3.72 -1.29 1.50
CA ASP A 64 4.54 -0.48 0.59
C ASP A 64 4.55 -1.12 -0.79
N CYS A 65 4.22 -0.33 -1.82
CA CYS A 65 4.17 -0.79 -3.20
C CYS A 65 4.64 0.33 -4.15
N PRO A 66 5.07 0.00 -5.38
CA PRO A 66 5.49 1.00 -6.37
C PRO A 66 4.49 2.14 -6.54
N ARG A 67 3.19 1.82 -6.58
CA ARG A 67 2.12 2.81 -6.69
C ARG A 67 2.05 3.78 -5.51
N LYS A 68 2.17 3.28 -4.28
CA LYS A 68 2.24 4.11 -3.07
C LYS A 68 3.46 5.02 -3.11
N ARG A 69 4.62 4.50 -3.51
CA ARG A 69 5.85 5.30 -3.65
C ARG A 69 5.68 6.42 -4.67
N THR A 70 5.04 6.16 -5.82
CA THR A 70 4.75 7.22 -6.81
C THR A 70 3.77 8.26 -6.26
N ALA A 71 2.72 7.84 -5.53
CA ALA A 71 1.79 8.76 -4.88
C ALA A 71 2.48 9.62 -3.82
N PHE A 72 3.34 9.01 -2.99
CA PHE A 72 4.16 9.74 -2.03
C PHE A 72 5.07 10.76 -2.72
N ALA A 73 5.77 10.36 -3.77
CA ALA A 73 6.63 11.26 -4.54
C ALA A 73 5.85 12.45 -5.12
N ALA A 74 4.63 12.24 -5.62
CA ALA A 74 3.78 13.32 -6.10
C ALA A 74 3.39 14.32 -5.00
N LEU A 75 3.12 13.84 -3.78
CA LEU A 75 2.82 14.70 -2.63
C LEU A 75 4.04 15.48 -2.13
N VAL A 76 5.23 14.88 -2.19
CA VAL A 76 6.50 15.56 -1.88
C VAL A 76 6.79 16.64 -2.92
N ALA A 77 6.66 16.31 -4.22
CA ALA A 77 6.86 17.28 -5.31
C ALA A 77 5.88 18.46 -5.23
N ALA A 78 4.64 18.21 -4.77
CA ALA A 78 3.64 19.25 -4.54
C ALA A 78 3.79 20.00 -3.19
N GLY A 79 4.80 19.67 -2.38
CA GLY A 79 5.06 20.31 -1.09
C GLY A 79 4.04 20.01 0.01
N ARG A 80 3.22 18.96 -0.14
CA ARG A 80 2.20 18.58 0.87
C ARG A 80 2.73 17.65 1.95
N ILE A 81 3.83 16.95 1.65
CA ILE A 81 4.52 16.08 2.61
C ILE A 81 6.00 16.44 2.57
N HIS A 82 6.59 16.63 3.75
CA HIS A 82 8.03 16.70 3.91
C HIS A 82 8.51 15.35 4.46
N PRO A 83 9.34 14.59 3.72
CA PRO A 83 9.89 13.35 4.25
C PRO A 83 10.76 13.64 5.47
N ASP A 84 10.53 12.89 6.54
CA ASP A 84 11.36 12.96 7.73
C ASP A 84 12.73 12.31 7.43
N SER A 85 13.71 13.14 7.09
CA SER A 85 15.07 12.72 6.74
C SER A 85 15.83 12.08 7.90
N THR A 86 15.34 12.23 9.13
CA THR A 86 15.95 11.60 10.33
C THR A 86 15.57 10.13 10.48
N ARG A 87 14.40 9.73 9.94
CA ARG A 87 14.01 8.32 9.83
C ARG A 87 14.63 7.69 8.59
N ARG A 88 15.84 7.14 8.74
CA ARG A 88 16.39 6.21 7.75
C ARG A 88 15.49 4.98 7.66
N ASN A 89 14.88 4.74 6.51
CA ASN A 89 14.04 3.58 6.23
C ASN A 89 14.93 2.32 6.06
N THR A 90 15.48 1.80 7.15
CA THR A 90 16.33 0.59 7.14
C THR A 90 15.54 -0.73 7.15
N ILE A 91 14.21 -0.68 7.15
CA ILE A 91 13.36 -1.86 7.39
C ILE A 91 13.23 -2.79 6.16
N TRP A 92 13.69 -2.40 4.97
CA TRP A 92 13.43 -3.16 3.72
C TRP A 92 14.61 -3.98 3.19
N SER A 93 15.71 -4.11 3.93
CA SER A 93 16.92 -4.79 3.43
C SER A 93 17.22 -6.16 4.04
N GLU A 94 16.46 -6.66 5.02
CA GLU A 94 16.80 -7.89 5.77
C GLU A 94 16.03 -9.17 5.35
N ASN A 95 15.39 -9.22 4.18
CA ASN A 95 14.60 -10.41 3.76
C ASN A 95 14.91 -10.92 2.34
N ASN A 96 16.18 -10.87 1.91
CA ASN A 96 16.56 -11.47 0.62
C ASN A 96 17.97 -12.10 0.70
N ASP A 97 18.08 -13.16 1.51
CA ASP A 97 19.12 -14.19 1.43
C ASP A 97 18.45 -15.53 1.12
#